data_AF-A0A8S9YUL8-F1
#
_entry.id   AF-A0A8S9YUL8-F1
#
_cell.length_a   1.000
_cell.length_b   1.000
_cell.length_c   1.000
_cell.angle_alpha   90.00
_cell.angle_beta   90.00
_cell.angle_gamma   90.00
#
_symmetry.space_group_name_H-M   'P 1'
#
loop_
_entity.id
_entity.type
_entity.pdbx_description
1 polymer ?
#
loop_
_entity_poly.entity_id
_entity_poly.type
_entity_poly.pdbx_seq_one_letter_code
_entity_poly.pdbx_strand_id
1 'polypeptide(L)'
;MPVEVHTKNNAKDDDYFEFVIVGGGIAGVVCAETLCELIRPSRFGGGSGTSDCQDARVALVSATSTVKTTINLQRITNMIESFDVAETPGSNWSKTWSGTLTLVQDTVDRLSPSDHLIFLKLRGPDCPIRYGRLCLTTGGVPRLITHNNPLVIGLRDTESLVDFQSRLRNTRRLMLVGNGGIATEIAHEVKDCQIVWAIKDTSVSAPFLDPSAAKFLLHAREVIQSDHKQSGEDDDPTPRGDSDGPMQIRRMRYVVCDDDQLEEEKAICGTSQKRLTMVLAQDGQSTGNNNSLPDVLGSALGPDWACGKDLRGCLDRHFRRRLLKIVYQVRVKRVLSPSEFELLGTTTTTNPFPGDTEDNLDSGPWPVYVELTNGEVYGCDLVISAVGVEASFQPNRSCVSEANAGELFGTLFHVAPATAGGGVLVDDQMLTSVEDVYAAGDCAYANWTWAPHWFQMRLWSQARQMGFQAAKSMFGHSQGVPEIPLDFSFELFTHVTYFFGFKVVLLGLYNGQGLDLTSSDCYLLLRVTSGKEFVKCVMKSGRMQGALLIGETDLEETLENLILNQLDLTPFENSLLNPDIDLSDYFD
;
A
#
# COMPACT_ATOMS: atom_id res chain seq x y z
N MET A 1 23.66 -46.02 -49.73
CA MET A 1 22.71 -45.69 -50.81
C MET A 1 21.59 -46.72 -50.75
N PRO A 2 20.54 -46.49 -49.93
CA PRO A 2 19.71 -45.28 -49.94
C PRO A 2 20.21 -44.15 -49.03
N VAL A 3 19.40 -43.10 -48.93
CA VAL A 3 19.66 -41.80 -48.29
C VAL A 3 19.00 -41.75 -46.92
N GLU A 4 19.73 -41.29 -45.89
CA GLU A 4 19.12 -40.89 -44.62
C GLU A 4 18.36 -39.58 -44.80
N VAL A 5 17.04 -39.61 -44.61
CA VAL A 5 16.22 -38.40 -44.58
C VAL A 5 16.39 -37.76 -43.20
N HIS A 6 17.22 -36.72 -43.11
CA HIS A 6 17.26 -35.86 -41.92
C HIS A 6 15.91 -35.13 -41.77
N THR A 7 15.04 -35.69 -40.93
CA THR A 7 13.89 -34.97 -40.38
C THR A 7 14.40 -33.83 -39.48
N LYS A 8 14.33 -32.60 -40.00
CA LYS A 8 14.41 -31.39 -39.18
C LYS A 8 13.19 -31.34 -38.26
N ASN A 9 13.30 -31.88 -37.06
CA ASN A 9 12.27 -31.66 -36.03
C ASN A 9 12.42 -30.25 -35.43
N ASN A 10 11.30 -29.70 -34.98
CA ASN A 10 11.11 -28.27 -34.75
C ASN A 10 12.04 -27.69 -33.66
N ALA A 11 12.65 -26.56 -33.99
CA ALA A 11 13.10 -25.56 -33.01
C ALA A 11 12.15 -24.34 -33.03
N LYS A 12 10.84 -24.61 -33.17
CA LYS A 12 9.78 -23.59 -33.35
C LYS A 12 8.68 -23.61 -32.29
N ASP A 13 8.53 -24.72 -31.55
CA ASP A 13 7.51 -24.86 -30.51
C ASP A 13 8.04 -24.44 -29.13
N ASP A 14 9.36 -24.51 -28.90
CA ASP A 14 9.99 -24.19 -27.60
C ASP A 14 9.75 -22.74 -27.13
N ASP A 15 9.55 -21.79 -28.04
CA ASP A 15 9.30 -20.37 -27.75
C ASP A 15 7.81 -19.97 -27.81
N TYR A 16 6.88 -20.94 -27.87
CA TYR A 16 5.44 -20.69 -27.69
C TYR A 16 4.96 -21.04 -26.27
N PHE A 17 4.18 -20.14 -25.67
CA PHE A 17 3.48 -20.35 -24.41
C PHE A 17 2.01 -19.99 -24.59
N GLU A 18 1.10 -20.75 -23.98
CA GLU A 18 -0.33 -20.41 -24.00
C GLU A 18 -0.56 -19.13 -23.18
N PHE A 19 0.15 -18.98 -22.07
CA PHE A 19 0.04 -17.82 -21.18
C PHE A 19 1.41 -17.22 -20.88
N VAL A 20 1.53 -15.89 -21.01
CA VAL A 20 2.73 -15.14 -20.62
C VAL A 20 2.36 -14.03 -19.66
N ILE A 21 3.14 -13.87 -18.58
CA ILE A 21 2.93 -12.87 -17.53
C ILE A 21 4.20 -12.00 -17.43
N VAL A 22 4.04 -10.69 -17.29
CA VAL A 22 5.15 -9.72 -17.30
C VAL A 22 5.26 -8.98 -15.97
N GLY A 23 6.19 -9.43 -15.13
CA GLY A 23 6.60 -8.80 -13.87
C GLY A 23 6.36 -9.70 -12.66
N GLY A 24 7.44 -10.16 -12.00
CA GLY A 24 7.40 -11.02 -10.79
C GLY A 24 6.96 -10.33 -9.49
N GLY A 25 6.01 -9.39 -9.58
CA GLY A 25 5.28 -8.86 -8.43
C GLY A 25 4.11 -9.76 -8.02
N ILE A 26 3.46 -9.45 -6.88
CA ILE A 26 2.37 -10.27 -6.32
C ILE A 26 1.27 -10.58 -7.34
N ALA A 27 0.80 -9.58 -8.12
CA ALA A 27 -0.20 -9.82 -9.17
C ALA A 27 0.26 -10.83 -10.23
N GLY A 28 1.53 -10.78 -10.64
CA GLY A 28 2.09 -11.67 -11.67
C GLY A 28 2.42 -13.08 -11.16
N VAL A 29 2.88 -13.17 -9.91
CA VAL A 29 3.09 -14.45 -9.22
C VAL A 29 1.76 -15.14 -9.01
N VAL A 30 0.77 -14.49 -8.38
CA VAL A 30 -0.56 -15.06 -8.15
C VAL A 30 -1.24 -15.45 -9.46
N CYS A 31 -1.09 -14.65 -10.53
CA CYS A 31 -1.59 -15.00 -11.85
C CYS A 31 -0.94 -16.29 -12.40
N ALA A 32 0.40 -16.39 -12.34
CA ALA A 32 1.12 -17.58 -12.81
C ALA A 32 0.82 -18.84 -11.97
N GLU A 33 0.72 -18.71 -10.65
CA GLU A 33 0.35 -19.81 -9.73
C GLU A 33 -1.06 -20.32 -10.04
N THR A 34 -2.04 -19.42 -10.12
CA THR A 34 -3.44 -19.73 -10.43
C THR A 34 -3.58 -20.38 -11.80
N LEU A 35 -2.88 -19.87 -12.82
CA LEU A 35 -2.86 -20.50 -14.15
C LEU A 35 -2.30 -21.93 -14.09
N CYS A 36 -1.18 -22.15 -13.39
CA CYS A 36 -0.61 -23.50 -13.27
C CYS A 36 -1.52 -24.48 -12.51
N GLU A 37 -2.26 -24.02 -11.49
CA GLU A 37 -3.26 -24.82 -10.78
C GLU A 37 -4.50 -25.13 -11.63
N LEU A 38 -4.96 -24.19 -12.46
CA LEU A 38 -6.06 -24.42 -13.41
C LEU A 38 -5.67 -25.41 -14.54
N ILE A 39 -4.45 -25.30 -15.06
CA ILE A 39 -3.93 -26.18 -16.13
C ILE A 39 -3.66 -27.60 -15.62
N ARG A 40 -3.08 -27.75 -14.41
CA ARG A 40 -2.80 -29.06 -13.78
C ARG A 40 -3.30 -29.09 -12.33
N PRO A 41 -4.61 -29.32 -12.11
CA PRO A 41 -5.18 -29.39 -10.77
C PRO A 41 -4.47 -30.42 -9.87
N SER A 42 -4.11 -29.99 -8.65
CA SER A 42 -3.54 -30.88 -7.63
C SER A 42 -4.48 -32.04 -7.33
N ARG A 43 -3.97 -33.28 -7.27
CA ARG A 43 -4.76 -34.52 -7.14
C ARG A 43 -5.68 -34.63 -5.91
N PHE A 44 -5.64 -33.66 -5.00
CA PHE A 44 -6.52 -33.56 -3.84
C PHE A 44 -7.75 -32.66 -4.08
N GLY A 45 -7.73 -31.81 -5.11
CA GLY A 45 -8.93 -31.17 -5.65
C GLY A 45 -9.70 -32.15 -6.52
N GLY A 46 -10.95 -32.46 -6.17
CA GLY A 46 -11.74 -33.55 -6.76
C GLY A 46 -12.21 -33.37 -8.22
N GLY A 47 -11.56 -32.50 -9.00
CA GLY A 47 -11.93 -32.21 -10.39
C GLY A 47 -11.46 -33.32 -11.34
N SER A 48 -12.39 -34.13 -11.84
CA SER A 48 -12.16 -35.08 -12.95
C SER A 48 -12.08 -34.35 -14.31
N GLY A 49 -11.18 -33.37 -14.42
CA GLY A 49 -11.02 -32.51 -15.60
C GLY A 49 -10.27 -33.19 -16.75
N THR A 50 -11.01 -33.67 -17.75
CA THR A 50 -10.46 -33.97 -19.08
C THR A 50 -10.49 -32.70 -19.93
N SER A 51 -9.59 -31.77 -19.64
CA SER A 51 -9.36 -30.58 -20.46
C SER A 51 -8.30 -30.85 -21.53
N ASP A 52 -8.48 -30.29 -22.73
CA ASP A 52 -7.49 -30.37 -23.81
C ASP A 52 -6.23 -29.52 -23.53
N CYS A 53 -6.22 -28.75 -22.44
CA CYS A 53 -5.14 -27.85 -22.05
C CYS A 53 -3.99 -28.49 -21.24
N GLN A 54 -3.96 -29.82 -21.04
CA GLN A 54 -2.99 -30.44 -20.11
C GLN A 54 -1.51 -30.24 -20.47
N ASP A 55 -1.21 -29.84 -21.72
CA ASP A 55 0.13 -29.48 -22.21
C ASP A 55 0.37 -27.96 -22.32
N ALA A 56 -0.57 -27.12 -21.86
CA ALA A 56 -0.44 -25.66 -21.90
C ALA A 56 0.75 -25.18 -21.05
N ARG A 57 1.55 -24.28 -21.63
CA ARG A 57 2.78 -23.74 -21.03
C ARG A 57 2.57 -22.31 -20.54
N VAL A 58 3.12 -21.99 -19.37
CA VAL A 58 3.10 -20.67 -18.74
C VAL A 58 4.52 -20.10 -18.71
N ALA A 59 4.69 -18.83 -19.09
CA ALA A 59 5.93 -18.09 -18.85
C ALA A 59 5.71 -16.91 -17.91
N LEU A 60 6.55 -16.75 -16.89
CA LEU A 60 6.70 -15.50 -16.14
C LEU A 60 7.99 -14.81 -16.58
N VAL A 61 7.88 -13.62 -17.17
CA VAL A 61 9.00 -12.74 -17.48
C VAL A 61 9.23 -11.83 -16.28
N SER A 62 10.45 -11.81 -15.72
CA SER A 62 10.81 -10.92 -14.61
C SER A 62 12.19 -10.30 -14.80
N ALA A 63 12.32 -9.01 -14.48
CA ALA A 63 13.62 -8.33 -14.48
C ALA A 63 14.59 -8.89 -13.41
N THR A 64 14.03 -9.50 -12.36
CA THR A 64 14.71 -9.98 -11.15
C THR A 64 14.85 -11.50 -11.14
N SER A 65 15.89 -12.01 -10.46
CA SER A 65 16.06 -13.45 -10.19
C SER A 65 15.17 -13.95 -9.04
N THR A 66 14.67 -13.04 -8.20
CA THR A 66 13.65 -13.28 -7.17
C THR A 66 12.25 -12.94 -7.68
N VAL A 67 11.24 -13.54 -7.04
CA VAL A 67 9.82 -13.26 -7.24
C VAL A 67 9.14 -13.02 -5.90
N LYS A 68 8.06 -12.23 -5.89
CA LYS A 68 7.29 -11.86 -4.70
C LYS A 68 6.19 -12.88 -4.42
N THR A 69 6.36 -13.71 -3.40
CA THR A 69 5.34 -14.67 -2.94
C THR A 69 4.61 -14.14 -1.70
N THR A 70 3.32 -14.46 -1.57
CA THR A 70 2.60 -14.30 -0.29
C THR A 70 2.98 -15.45 0.65
N ILE A 71 3.38 -15.15 1.88
CA ILE A 71 3.58 -16.16 2.94
C ILE A 71 2.71 -15.82 4.15
N ASN A 72 2.56 -16.76 5.08
CA ASN A 72 1.75 -16.60 6.29
C ASN A 72 0.31 -16.12 5.99
N LEU A 73 -0.28 -16.60 4.89
CA LEU A 73 -1.64 -16.24 4.46
C LEU A 73 -2.67 -16.69 5.50
N GLN A 74 -3.14 -15.75 6.30
CA GLN A 74 -4.21 -15.92 7.27
C GLN A 74 -5.48 -15.33 6.68
N ARG A 75 -6.45 -16.20 6.41
CA ARG A 75 -7.83 -15.78 6.19
C ARG A 75 -8.45 -15.40 7.55
N ILE A 76 -8.92 -14.17 7.68
CA ILE A 76 -9.55 -13.65 8.91
C ILE A 76 -11.07 -13.80 8.82
N THR A 77 -11.63 -13.63 7.62
CA THR A 77 -13.07 -13.71 7.31
C THR A 77 -13.25 -14.26 5.89
N ASN A 78 -14.44 -14.18 5.28
CA ASN A 78 -14.58 -14.59 3.88
C ASN A 78 -13.90 -13.61 2.91
N MET A 79 -13.88 -12.31 3.23
CA MET A 79 -13.33 -11.25 2.36
C MET A 79 -11.98 -10.67 2.82
N ILE A 80 -11.54 -10.93 4.06
CA ILE A 80 -10.30 -10.39 4.63
C ILE A 80 -9.22 -11.46 4.68
N GLU A 81 -8.11 -11.16 4.02
CA GLU A 81 -6.87 -11.94 4.08
C GLU A 81 -5.71 -11.05 4.52
N SER A 82 -4.93 -11.53 5.49
CA SER A 82 -3.64 -10.97 5.88
C SER A 82 -2.52 -11.88 5.40
N PHE A 83 -1.39 -11.32 4.98
CA PHE A 83 -0.22 -12.07 4.52
C PHE A 83 1.04 -11.20 4.50
N ASP A 84 2.19 -11.83 4.67
CA ASP A 84 3.49 -11.20 4.44
C ASP A 84 3.90 -11.32 2.96
N VAL A 85 4.75 -10.39 2.49
CA VAL A 85 5.40 -10.49 1.17
C VAL A 85 6.85 -10.92 1.37
N ALA A 86 7.24 -12.03 0.74
CA ALA A 86 8.59 -12.56 0.81
C ALA A 86 9.28 -12.59 -0.57
N GLU A 87 10.60 -12.42 -0.56
CA GLU A 87 11.45 -12.67 -1.74
C GLU A 87 11.80 -14.16 -1.83
N THR A 88 11.26 -14.85 -2.83
CA THR A 88 11.63 -16.24 -3.11
C THR A 88 12.53 -16.28 -4.35
N PRO A 89 13.68 -17.00 -4.33
CA PRO A 89 14.46 -17.25 -5.54
C PRO A 89 13.58 -17.92 -6.60
N GLY A 90 13.42 -17.30 -7.77
CA GLY A 90 12.47 -17.73 -8.78
C GLY A 90 12.78 -19.12 -9.35
N SER A 91 14.05 -19.53 -9.31
CA SER A 91 14.52 -20.88 -9.67
C SER A 91 14.20 -21.95 -8.62
N ASN A 92 13.71 -21.58 -7.44
CA ASN A 92 13.13 -22.50 -6.45
C ASN A 92 11.60 -22.50 -6.55
N TRP A 93 10.98 -21.33 -6.62
CA TRP A 93 9.53 -21.17 -6.79
C TRP A 93 9.00 -21.91 -8.04
N SER A 94 9.63 -21.72 -9.20
CA SER A 94 9.18 -22.34 -10.46
C SER A 94 9.26 -23.87 -10.50
N LYS A 95 10.05 -24.51 -9.60
CA LYS A 95 10.15 -25.97 -9.52
C LYS A 95 8.84 -26.64 -9.09
N THR A 96 8.00 -25.92 -8.33
CA THR A 96 6.68 -26.42 -7.88
C THR A 96 5.80 -26.82 -9.06
N TRP A 97 5.90 -26.11 -10.19
CA TRP A 97 5.16 -26.38 -11.43
C TRP A 97 6.10 -26.80 -12.58
N SER A 98 7.08 -27.65 -12.26
CA SER A 98 8.06 -28.19 -13.21
C SER A 98 7.36 -28.78 -14.45
N GLY A 99 7.68 -28.25 -15.64
CA GLY A 99 7.09 -28.70 -16.90
C GLY A 99 5.73 -28.09 -17.23
N THR A 100 5.21 -27.15 -16.43
CA THR A 100 4.13 -26.21 -16.80
C THR A 100 4.68 -24.79 -16.90
N LEU A 101 5.43 -24.37 -15.88
CA LEU A 101 5.91 -23.00 -15.71
C LEU A 101 7.37 -22.84 -16.14
N THR A 102 7.67 -21.74 -16.83
CA THR A 102 9.02 -21.29 -17.18
C THR A 102 9.24 -19.88 -16.65
N LEU A 103 10.27 -19.67 -15.82
CA LEU A 103 10.72 -18.33 -15.44
C LEU A 103 11.75 -17.82 -16.45
N VAL A 104 11.51 -16.64 -17.01
CA VAL A 104 12.42 -15.96 -17.93
C VAL A 104 12.94 -14.70 -17.24
N GLN A 105 14.23 -14.70 -16.87
CA GLN A 105 14.86 -13.52 -16.28
C GLN A 105 15.30 -12.55 -17.39
N ASP A 106 14.42 -11.62 -17.76
CA ASP A 106 14.63 -10.60 -18.79
C ASP A 106 13.62 -9.44 -18.61
N THR A 107 13.82 -8.34 -19.32
CA THR A 107 12.87 -7.22 -19.42
C THR A 107 12.21 -7.20 -20.79
N VAL A 108 10.91 -6.90 -20.86
CA VAL A 108 10.22 -6.63 -22.13
C VAL A 108 10.74 -5.31 -22.71
N ASP A 109 11.11 -5.35 -23.99
CA ASP A 109 11.55 -4.20 -24.77
C ASP A 109 10.41 -3.68 -25.66
N ARG A 110 9.73 -4.60 -26.37
CA ARG A 110 8.63 -4.28 -27.31
C ARG A 110 7.55 -5.36 -27.33
N LEU A 111 6.31 -4.97 -27.60
CA LEU A 111 5.17 -5.84 -27.89
C LEU A 111 4.81 -5.78 -29.39
N SER A 112 4.23 -6.86 -29.93
CA SER A 112 3.58 -6.89 -31.25
C SER A 112 2.29 -7.71 -31.13
N PRO A 113 1.16 -7.10 -30.70
CA PRO A 113 -0.07 -7.82 -30.41
C PRO A 113 -0.65 -8.52 -31.64
N SER A 114 -0.62 -7.88 -32.81
CA SER A 114 -1.08 -8.45 -34.09
C SER A 114 -0.38 -9.75 -34.50
N ASP A 115 0.80 -10.02 -33.96
CA ASP A 115 1.61 -11.21 -34.22
C ASP A 115 1.63 -12.20 -33.03
N HIS A 116 1.00 -11.81 -31.92
CA HIS A 116 1.13 -12.38 -30.57
C HIS A 116 2.60 -12.61 -30.16
N LEU A 117 3.44 -11.57 -30.30
CA LEU A 117 4.87 -11.58 -29.98
C LEU A 117 5.23 -10.61 -28.86
N ILE A 118 6.13 -11.04 -27.96
CA ILE A 118 6.88 -10.16 -27.05
C ILE A 118 8.38 -10.25 -27.33
N PHE A 119 9.06 -9.11 -27.34
CA PHE A 119 10.48 -8.97 -27.60
C PHE A 119 11.18 -8.64 -26.28
N LEU A 120 12.18 -9.44 -25.91
CA LEU A 120 12.87 -9.36 -24.62
C LEU A 120 14.31 -8.88 -24.82
N LYS A 121 14.80 -8.06 -23.89
CA LYS A 121 15.99 -7.22 -24.07
C LYS A 121 17.30 -7.98 -24.09
N LEU A 122 17.44 -9.03 -23.28
CA LEU A 122 18.64 -9.89 -23.23
C LEU A 122 18.59 -10.98 -24.29
N ARG A 123 17.39 -11.49 -24.64
CA ARG A 123 17.19 -12.41 -25.80
C ARG A 123 17.43 -11.74 -27.15
N GLY A 124 17.21 -10.43 -27.26
CA GLY A 124 17.41 -9.65 -28.48
C GLY A 124 16.23 -9.73 -29.47
N PRO A 125 16.26 -8.90 -30.54
CA PRO A 125 15.11 -8.68 -31.42
C PRO A 125 14.75 -9.88 -32.30
N ASP A 126 15.70 -10.76 -32.60
CA ASP A 126 15.50 -11.91 -33.50
C ASP A 126 14.92 -13.15 -32.78
N CYS A 127 14.82 -13.12 -31.44
CA CYS A 127 14.40 -14.25 -30.61
C CYS A 127 13.16 -13.93 -29.71
N PRO A 128 12.05 -13.39 -30.26
CA PRO A 128 10.85 -13.09 -29.49
C PRO A 128 10.16 -14.36 -28.95
N ILE A 129 9.37 -14.18 -27.89
CA ILE A 129 8.47 -15.22 -27.38
C ILE A 129 7.09 -15.04 -28.02
N ARG A 130 6.47 -16.16 -28.44
CA ARG A 130 5.08 -16.20 -28.91
C ARG A 130 4.14 -16.50 -27.74
N TYR A 131 3.00 -15.83 -27.68
CA TYR A 131 1.97 -16.06 -26.66
C TYR A 131 0.63 -16.51 -27.26
N GLY A 132 -0.19 -17.23 -26.49
CA GLY A 132 -1.64 -17.24 -26.66
C GLY A 132 -2.21 -15.95 -26.07
N ARG A 133 -2.08 -15.78 -24.75
CA ARG A 133 -2.53 -14.63 -23.96
C ARG A 133 -1.41 -14.01 -23.13
N LEU A 134 -1.46 -12.69 -22.93
CA LEU A 134 -0.44 -11.90 -22.24
C LEU A 134 -1.03 -11.13 -21.06
N CYS A 135 -0.43 -11.21 -19.87
CA CYS A 135 -0.81 -10.39 -18.70
C CYS A 135 0.31 -9.42 -18.32
N LEU A 136 0.00 -8.13 -18.27
CA LEU A 136 0.90 -7.07 -17.81
C LEU A 136 0.72 -6.86 -16.29
N THR A 137 1.73 -7.24 -15.51
CA THR A 137 1.77 -7.15 -14.04
C THR A 137 3.00 -6.39 -13.56
N THR A 138 3.39 -5.37 -14.33
CA THR A 138 4.59 -4.53 -14.11
C THR A 138 4.54 -3.69 -12.84
N GLY A 139 3.36 -3.53 -12.24
CA GLY A 139 3.17 -2.91 -10.93
C GLY A 139 3.24 -1.38 -10.96
N GLY A 140 3.94 -0.79 -9.98
CA GLY A 140 3.98 0.66 -9.79
C GLY A 140 5.28 1.17 -9.19
N VAL A 141 5.64 2.42 -9.50
CA VAL A 141 6.86 3.13 -9.09
C VAL A 141 6.54 4.34 -8.20
N PRO A 142 7.43 4.78 -7.28
CA PRO A 142 7.22 6.00 -6.50
C PRO A 142 7.00 7.25 -7.35
N ARG A 143 6.02 8.06 -6.96
CA ARG A 143 5.95 9.46 -7.37
C ARG A 143 6.99 10.24 -6.58
N LEU A 144 8.00 10.77 -7.27
CA LEU A 144 9.03 11.62 -6.66
C LEU A 144 8.62 13.10 -6.73
N ILE A 145 8.74 13.83 -5.63
CA ILE A 145 8.48 15.28 -5.55
C ILE A 145 9.42 16.14 -6.41
N THR A 146 10.57 15.60 -6.79
CA THR A 146 11.47 16.13 -7.82
C THR A 146 12.20 14.97 -8.47
N HIS A 147 12.75 15.19 -9.66
CA HIS A 147 13.60 14.24 -10.35
C HIS A 147 15.06 14.69 -10.29
N ASN A 148 16.00 13.77 -10.52
CA ASN A 148 17.45 14.04 -10.64
C ASN A 148 18.15 14.63 -9.40
N ASN A 149 17.56 14.58 -8.20
CA ASN A 149 18.24 14.92 -6.94
C ASN A 149 18.58 13.63 -6.16
N PRO A 150 19.86 13.30 -5.94
CA PRO A 150 20.26 12.05 -5.29
C PRO A 150 19.92 11.98 -3.80
N LEU A 151 19.52 13.09 -3.15
CA LEU A 151 19.10 13.16 -1.75
C LEU A 151 17.58 13.06 -1.58
N VAL A 152 16.83 12.91 -2.67
CA VAL A 152 15.37 12.70 -2.69
C VAL A 152 15.10 11.27 -3.18
N ILE A 153 14.83 10.36 -2.25
CA ILE A 153 14.53 8.96 -2.58
C ILE A 153 13.04 8.65 -2.37
N GLY A 154 12.50 7.75 -3.20
CA GLY A 154 11.19 7.15 -2.98
C GLY A 154 11.37 5.74 -2.42
N LEU A 155 10.51 5.34 -1.48
CA LEU A 155 10.50 3.98 -0.94
C LEU A 155 9.43 3.15 -1.64
N ARG A 156 9.80 1.95 -2.07
CA ARG A 156 8.93 0.99 -2.75
C ARG A 156 9.31 -0.45 -2.52
N ASP A 157 10.61 -0.74 -2.47
CA ASP A 157 11.22 -2.07 -2.53
C ASP A 157 12.41 -2.25 -1.58
N THR A 158 12.86 -3.51 -1.44
CA THR A 158 13.94 -3.93 -0.55
C THR A 158 15.26 -3.21 -0.83
N GLU A 159 15.58 -2.90 -2.08
CA GLU A 159 16.69 -2.01 -2.45
C GLU A 159 16.48 -0.58 -1.93
N SER A 160 15.33 0.03 -2.20
CA SER A 160 15.07 1.39 -1.72
C SER A 160 15.08 1.48 -0.19
N LEU A 161 14.64 0.43 0.51
CA LEU A 161 14.75 0.27 1.97
C LEU A 161 16.21 0.12 2.41
N VAL A 162 17.02 -0.61 1.65
CA VAL A 162 18.46 -0.81 1.90
C VAL A 162 19.26 0.47 1.71
N ASP A 163 19.02 1.20 0.61
CA ASP A 163 19.62 2.50 0.34
C ASP A 163 19.18 3.53 1.40
N PHE A 164 17.91 3.51 1.78
CA PHE A 164 17.37 4.28 2.90
C PHE A 164 18.08 3.95 4.22
N GLN A 165 18.20 2.67 4.61
CA GLN A 165 18.91 2.26 5.83
C GLN A 165 20.39 2.68 5.81
N SER A 166 21.05 2.59 4.66
CA SER A 166 22.45 3.01 4.48
C SER A 166 22.63 4.52 4.73
N ARG A 167 21.76 5.35 4.15
CA ARG A 167 21.77 6.82 4.28
C ARG A 167 21.28 7.30 5.65
N LEU A 168 20.27 6.63 6.20
CA LEU A 168 19.66 6.99 7.46
C LEU A 168 20.68 6.99 8.60
N ARG A 169 21.61 6.02 8.63
CA ARG A 169 22.72 5.94 9.61
C ARG A 169 23.59 7.19 9.73
N ASN A 170 23.57 8.10 8.74
CA ASN A 170 24.32 9.36 8.75
C ASN A 170 23.41 10.60 8.77
N THR A 171 22.08 10.42 8.88
CA THR A 171 21.07 11.47 8.80
C THR A 171 20.79 12.07 10.19
N ARG A 172 21.07 13.37 10.34
CA ARG A 172 20.69 14.18 11.52
C ARG A 172 19.25 14.65 11.40
N ARG A 173 18.85 15.13 10.21
CA ARG A 173 17.51 15.61 9.91
C ARG A 173 16.96 15.02 8.61
N LEU A 174 15.79 14.38 8.71
CA LEU A 174 15.03 13.75 7.64
C LEU A 174 13.81 14.60 7.30
N MET A 175 13.63 14.97 6.03
CA MET A 175 12.36 15.52 5.53
C MET A 175 11.52 14.38 4.96
N LEU A 176 10.35 14.13 5.54
CA LEU A 176 9.39 13.13 5.09
C LEU A 176 8.20 13.83 4.43
N VAL A 177 7.91 13.51 3.17
CA VAL A 177 6.89 14.19 2.38
C VAL A 177 5.82 13.22 1.89
N GLY A 178 4.57 13.47 2.23
CA GLY A 178 3.43 12.61 1.90
C GLY A 178 2.83 11.90 3.11
N ASN A 179 1.64 11.31 2.94
CA ASN A 179 0.76 10.96 4.06
C ASN A 179 0.18 9.53 3.97
N GLY A 180 0.81 8.64 3.19
CA GLY A 180 0.40 7.24 3.03
C GLY A 180 0.94 6.31 4.12
N GLY A 181 0.78 4.99 3.93
CA GLY A 181 1.23 3.95 4.88
C GLY A 181 2.72 4.04 5.15
N ILE A 182 3.54 3.93 4.09
CA ILE A 182 5.01 4.10 4.15
C ILE A 182 5.43 5.36 4.92
N ALA A 183 4.74 6.50 4.75
CA ALA A 183 5.06 7.71 5.52
C ALA A 183 4.67 7.59 7.01
N THR A 184 3.50 7.01 7.29
CA THR A 184 3.01 6.73 8.64
C THR A 184 3.98 5.83 9.40
N GLU A 185 4.45 4.76 8.75
CA GLU A 185 5.41 3.82 9.30
C GLU A 185 6.80 4.44 9.49
N ILE A 186 7.31 5.23 8.55
CA ILE A 186 8.60 5.95 8.73
C ILE A 186 8.53 6.88 9.95
N ALA A 187 7.43 7.62 10.12
CA ALA A 187 7.20 8.45 11.29
C ALA A 187 6.99 7.65 12.60
N HIS A 188 6.62 6.37 12.49
CA HIS A 188 6.51 5.45 13.62
C HIS A 188 7.79 4.66 13.93
N GLU A 189 8.66 4.38 12.97
CA GLU A 189 9.80 3.47 13.18
C GLU A 189 11.17 4.14 13.18
N VAL A 190 11.40 5.18 12.37
CA VAL A 190 12.70 5.86 12.34
C VAL A 190 13.02 6.48 13.70
N LYS A 191 14.17 6.12 14.27
CA LYS A 191 14.67 6.59 15.57
C LYS A 191 16.00 7.35 15.36
N ASP A 192 16.48 8.00 16.40
CA ASP A 192 17.82 8.62 16.46
C ASP A 192 18.09 9.71 15.37
N CYS A 193 17.05 10.36 14.84
CA CYS A 193 17.15 11.60 14.02
C CYS A 193 15.97 12.56 14.25
N GLN A 194 16.13 13.81 13.79
CA GLN A 194 15.04 14.78 13.64
C GLN A 194 14.21 14.45 12.39
N ILE A 195 12.91 14.21 12.53
CA ILE A 195 11.98 14.00 11.41
C ILE A 195 11.09 15.23 11.27
N VAL A 196 11.10 15.87 10.10
CA VAL A 196 10.12 16.87 9.70
C VAL A 196 9.15 16.22 8.72
N TRP A 197 7.91 15.98 9.15
CA TRP A 197 6.88 15.30 8.35
C TRP A 197 5.92 16.34 7.75
N ALA A 198 6.11 16.64 6.47
CA ALA A 198 5.31 17.61 5.71
C ALA A 198 4.14 16.91 4.99
N ILE A 199 2.90 17.27 5.37
CA ILE A 199 1.67 16.72 4.80
C ILE A 199 0.72 17.81 4.30
N LYS A 200 0.01 17.52 3.21
CA LYS A 200 -0.97 18.42 2.57
C LYS A 200 -2.30 18.50 3.33
N ASP A 201 -2.52 17.58 4.26
CA ASP A 201 -3.81 17.30 4.90
C ASP A 201 -3.86 17.89 6.32
N THR A 202 -5.04 17.86 6.95
CA THR A 202 -5.29 18.32 8.33
C THR A 202 -5.04 17.23 9.40
N SER A 203 -4.87 15.96 8.99
CA SER A 203 -4.57 14.83 9.87
C SER A 203 -3.51 13.92 9.24
N VAL A 204 -2.75 13.21 10.08
CA VAL A 204 -1.84 12.16 9.61
C VAL A 204 -2.61 10.96 9.07
N SER A 205 -1.99 10.20 8.17
CA SER A 205 -2.52 8.94 7.63
C SER A 205 -3.88 9.08 6.93
N ALA A 206 -4.24 10.29 6.47
CA ALA A 206 -5.54 10.66 5.92
C ALA A 206 -6.09 9.77 4.77
N PRO A 207 -5.28 9.09 3.93
CA PRO A 207 -5.79 8.12 2.96
C PRO A 207 -6.44 6.88 3.58
N PHE A 208 -6.18 6.60 4.87
CA PHE A 208 -6.65 5.41 5.59
C PHE A 208 -7.45 5.79 6.86
N LEU A 209 -7.07 6.84 7.57
CA LEU A 209 -7.61 7.20 8.88
C LEU A 209 -8.30 8.57 8.87
N ASP A 210 -9.45 8.67 9.54
CA ASP A 210 -10.05 9.96 9.87
C ASP A 210 -9.28 10.67 11.03
N PRO A 211 -9.54 11.96 11.30
CA PRO A 211 -8.84 12.69 12.36
C PRO A 211 -9.00 12.14 13.79
N SER A 212 -10.06 11.38 14.09
CA SER A 212 -10.27 10.74 15.39
C SER A 212 -9.43 9.47 15.53
N ALA A 213 -9.38 8.64 14.48
CA ALA A 213 -8.54 7.45 14.42
C ALA A 213 -7.04 7.80 14.36
N ALA A 214 -6.67 8.77 13.52
CA ALA A 214 -5.31 9.30 13.43
C ALA A 214 -4.85 9.91 14.77
N LYS A 215 -5.76 10.60 15.47
CA LYS A 215 -5.53 11.05 16.84
C LYS A 215 -5.36 9.87 17.78
N PHE A 216 -6.27 8.88 17.80
CA PHE A 216 -6.16 7.68 18.64
C PHE A 216 -4.80 7.01 18.51
N LEU A 217 -4.22 6.86 17.32
CA LEU A 217 -2.89 6.25 17.16
C LEU A 217 -1.72 7.15 17.62
N LEU A 218 -1.74 8.45 17.33
CA LEU A 218 -0.74 9.39 17.88
C LEU A 218 -0.79 9.44 19.42
N HIS A 219 -2.02 9.44 19.93
CA HIS A 219 -2.41 9.44 21.34
C HIS A 219 -2.08 8.10 22.00
N ALA A 220 -2.16 6.97 21.29
CA ALA A 220 -1.72 5.63 21.71
C ALA A 220 -0.19 5.40 21.51
N ARG A 221 0.49 6.32 20.84
CA ARG A 221 1.96 6.48 20.89
C ARG A 221 2.38 7.59 21.87
N GLU A 222 1.41 8.20 22.55
CA GLU A 222 1.54 8.96 23.81
C GLU A 222 0.89 8.22 25.01
N VAL A 223 0.27 7.06 24.74
CA VAL A 223 0.52 5.76 25.39
C VAL A 223 1.94 5.32 24.93
N ILE A 224 2.46 4.17 25.30
CA ILE A 224 3.73 3.56 24.80
C ILE A 224 5.03 4.42 24.77
N GLN A 225 5.26 5.36 25.72
CA GLN A 225 6.56 6.04 26.05
C GLN A 225 6.78 6.46 27.56
N SER A 226 6.00 6.04 28.59
CA SER A 226 6.17 6.27 30.07
C SER A 226 5.90 5.15 31.07
N ASP A 227 5.25 4.03 30.76
CA ASP A 227 5.31 2.89 31.69
C ASP A 227 6.70 2.23 31.57
N HIS A 228 7.40 2.42 30.44
CA HIS A 228 8.87 2.30 30.36
C HIS A 228 9.64 3.40 31.12
N LYS A 229 8.98 4.47 31.59
CA LYS A 229 9.54 5.40 32.60
C LYS A 229 9.18 4.96 34.03
N GLN A 230 8.30 3.99 34.25
CA GLN A 230 7.91 3.47 35.57
C GLN A 230 8.52 2.09 35.87
N SER A 231 8.68 1.20 34.87
CA SER A 231 9.31 -0.12 34.99
C SER A 231 10.85 -0.06 35.09
N GLY A 232 11.38 0.94 35.79
CA GLY A 232 12.81 1.30 35.77
C GLY A 232 13.50 1.33 37.14
N GLU A 233 12.76 1.44 38.24
CA GLU A 233 13.31 1.53 39.60
C GLU A 233 12.45 0.72 40.60
N ASP A 234 13.09 -0.19 41.34
CA ASP A 234 12.62 -0.98 42.50
C ASP A 234 11.28 -1.75 42.42
N ASP A 235 11.35 -3.04 42.05
CA ASP A 235 10.27 -4.04 42.22
C ASP A 235 10.26 -4.67 43.63
N ASP A 236 9.26 -4.34 44.45
CA ASP A 236 8.78 -5.18 45.57
C ASP A 236 7.40 -5.75 45.20
N PRO A 237 7.25 -7.08 45.02
CA PRO A 237 6.11 -7.64 44.29
C PRO A 237 4.81 -7.61 45.10
N THR A 238 4.00 -6.58 44.87
CA THR A 238 2.60 -6.51 45.30
C THR A 238 1.65 -6.46 44.09
N PRO A 239 0.68 -7.39 43.96
CA PRO A 239 -0.20 -7.43 42.80
C PRO A 239 -1.20 -6.27 42.83
N ARG A 240 -1.03 -5.32 41.91
CA ARG A 240 -2.05 -4.32 41.59
C ARG A 240 -2.94 -4.89 40.48
N GLY A 241 -4.23 -5.01 40.75
CA GLY A 241 -5.19 -5.61 39.82
C GLY A 241 -5.59 -4.67 38.68
N ASP A 242 -6.17 -5.26 37.64
CA ASP A 242 -6.58 -4.57 36.42
C ASP A 242 -7.60 -3.46 36.71
N SER A 243 -7.18 -2.20 36.49
CA SER A 243 -8.07 -1.04 36.48
C SER A 243 -8.17 -0.50 35.06
N ASP A 244 -8.93 -1.21 34.22
CA ASP A 244 -9.15 -0.83 32.83
C ASP A 244 -9.75 0.59 32.73
N GLY A 245 -9.24 1.37 31.78
CA GLY A 245 -9.74 2.72 31.52
C GLY A 245 -11.21 2.68 31.09
N PRO A 246 -12.05 3.67 31.47
CA PRO A 246 -13.48 3.63 31.20
C PRO A 246 -13.75 3.59 29.69
N MET A 247 -14.25 2.45 29.22
CA MET A 247 -14.74 2.22 27.85
C MET A 247 -15.80 3.25 27.48
N GLN A 248 -15.79 3.75 26.23
CA GLN A 248 -16.74 4.76 25.77
C GLN A 248 -17.36 4.38 24.42
N ILE A 249 -18.64 4.06 24.47
CA ILE A 249 -19.51 3.93 23.29
C ILE A 249 -20.18 5.29 23.04
N ARG A 250 -20.09 5.80 21.82
CA ARG A 250 -20.60 7.12 21.41
C ARG A 250 -21.20 7.06 20.01
N ARG A 251 -22.48 7.46 19.86
CA ARG A 251 -23.02 7.84 18.55
C ARG A 251 -22.52 9.24 18.21
N MET A 252 -22.00 9.44 17.00
CA MET A 252 -21.59 10.75 16.50
C MET A 252 -22.30 11.05 15.18
N ARG A 253 -22.53 12.35 14.93
CA ARG A 253 -22.90 12.87 13.61
C ARG A 253 -21.81 13.84 13.18
N TYR A 254 -21.54 13.93 11.88
CA TYR A 254 -20.81 15.09 11.37
C TYR A 254 -21.71 16.31 11.53
N VAL A 255 -21.22 17.29 12.30
CA VAL A 255 -21.86 18.60 12.43
C VAL A 255 -20.96 19.58 11.70
N VAL A 256 -21.50 20.27 10.70
CA VAL A 256 -20.83 21.43 10.11
C VAL A 256 -20.83 22.52 11.19
N CYS A 257 -19.66 22.81 11.76
CA CYS A 257 -19.50 23.91 12.67
C CYS A 257 -19.41 25.22 11.88
N ASP A 258 -20.52 25.95 11.77
CA ASP A 258 -20.47 27.36 11.40
C ASP A 258 -19.54 28.11 12.37
N ASP A 259 -18.75 29.08 11.87
CA ASP A 259 -17.70 29.69 12.69
C ASP A 259 -18.25 30.70 13.73
N ASP A 260 -19.44 31.27 13.48
CA ASP A 260 -19.94 32.56 13.96
C ASP A 260 -20.40 32.68 15.45
N GLN A 261 -19.88 31.90 16.40
CA GLN A 261 -20.23 32.03 17.84
C GLN A 261 -19.05 32.07 18.82
N LEU A 262 -17.84 32.42 18.38
CA LEU A 262 -16.73 32.77 19.28
C LEU A 262 -15.86 33.92 18.74
N GLU A 263 -16.42 35.13 18.61
CA GLU A 263 -15.62 36.36 18.81
C GLU A 263 -16.49 37.60 19.06
N GLU A 264 -16.62 38.01 20.32
CA GLU A 264 -16.94 39.41 20.69
C GLU A 264 -15.81 40.05 21.50
N GLU A 265 -14.54 39.73 21.18
CA GLU A 265 -13.38 40.48 21.70
C GLU A 265 -12.20 40.68 20.72
N LYS A 266 -12.55 41.08 19.49
CA LYS A 266 -11.77 41.98 18.60
C LYS A 266 -10.49 41.44 17.91
N ALA A 267 -10.70 40.63 16.88
CA ALA A 267 -10.51 41.00 15.47
C ALA A 267 -9.30 41.89 15.06
N ILE A 268 -8.49 41.37 14.14
CA ILE A 268 -8.50 41.80 12.73
C ILE A 268 -7.85 40.71 11.84
N CYS A 269 -8.54 40.32 10.77
CA CYS A 269 -8.08 39.44 9.68
C CYS A 269 -7.71 37.99 10.07
N GLY A 270 -8.68 37.07 9.99
CA GLY A 270 -8.43 35.63 10.07
C GLY A 270 -9.58 34.79 9.51
N THR A 271 -9.28 33.77 8.71
CA THR A 271 -10.21 32.70 8.33
C THR A 271 -10.00 31.51 9.27
N SER A 272 -11.01 31.16 10.04
CA SER A 272 -10.93 30.13 11.08
C SER A 272 -11.04 28.70 10.51
N GLN A 273 -10.62 27.72 11.31
CA GLN A 273 -10.81 26.29 11.03
C GLN A 273 -10.80 25.52 12.37
N LYS A 274 -11.99 25.18 12.90
CA LYS A 274 -12.18 24.67 14.27
C LYS A 274 -11.51 23.29 14.51
N ARG A 275 -10.92 23.10 15.71
CA ARG A 275 -9.91 22.06 16.03
C ARG A 275 -10.15 21.43 17.41
N LEU A 276 -9.88 20.12 17.61
CA LEU A 276 -10.25 19.35 18.81
C LEU A 276 -9.14 18.40 19.35
N THR A 277 -8.82 18.44 20.66
CA THR A 277 -7.58 17.86 21.27
C THR A 277 -7.81 17.16 22.64
N MET A 278 -7.00 16.16 23.04
CA MET A 278 -6.85 15.54 24.40
C MET A 278 -5.69 14.48 24.43
N VAL A 279 -5.19 14.01 25.60
CA VAL A 279 -3.81 13.39 25.85
C VAL A 279 -3.86 12.08 26.74
N LEU A 280 -2.78 11.25 26.87
CA LEU A 280 -2.78 9.83 27.42
C LEU A 280 -1.52 9.32 28.21
N ALA A 281 -1.46 8.00 28.60
CA ALA A 281 -0.28 7.20 29.11
C ALA A 281 -0.40 5.64 28.81
N GLN A 282 0.54 4.66 28.54
CA GLN A 282 1.97 4.20 28.77
C GLN A 282 2.29 2.74 28.09
N ASP A 283 3.32 1.86 28.34
CA ASP A 283 4.10 0.97 27.33
C ASP A 283 4.14 -0.61 27.21
N GLY A 284 4.96 -1.14 26.23
CA GLY A 284 5.26 -2.55 25.80
C GLY A 284 6.75 -3.00 25.51
N GLN A 285 7.32 -2.91 24.27
CA GLN A 285 8.70 -3.39 23.80
C GLN A 285 8.96 -4.94 23.70
N SER A 286 10.00 -5.57 23.06
CA SER A 286 11.09 -5.33 22.02
C SER A 286 11.73 -6.71 21.61
N THR A 287 12.72 -7.00 20.71
CA THR A 287 13.80 -6.31 19.92
C THR A 287 13.75 -6.70 18.39
N GLY A 288 14.74 -7.07 17.53
CA GLY A 288 16.19 -7.46 17.53
C GLY A 288 16.81 -7.46 16.07
N ASN A 289 18.05 -7.93 15.77
CA ASN A 289 18.79 -7.54 14.51
C ASN A 289 19.97 -8.42 13.98
N ASN A 290 20.26 -8.43 12.64
CA ASN A 290 21.59 -8.66 11.98
C ASN A 290 21.61 -8.35 10.45
N ASN A 291 22.79 -8.10 9.81
CA ASN A 291 22.90 -7.53 8.43
C ASN A 291 24.03 -8.06 7.51
N SER A 292 23.75 -8.21 6.19
CA SER A 292 24.68 -8.01 5.04
C SER A 292 23.88 -7.89 3.73
N LEU A 293 24.40 -7.22 2.68
CA LEU A 293 23.58 -6.74 1.54
C LEU A 293 24.26 -6.87 0.16
N PRO A 294 23.57 -7.42 -0.87
CA PRO A 294 24.09 -7.62 -2.23
C PRO A 294 23.51 -6.66 -3.30
N ASP A 295 24.07 -6.75 -4.51
CA ASP A 295 23.87 -5.87 -5.67
C ASP A 295 22.72 -6.41 -6.59
N VAL A 296 21.46 -6.35 -6.12
CA VAL A 296 20.32 -7.06 -6.76
C VAL A 296 19.01 -6.25 -6.73
N LEU A 297 18.40 -6.06 -7.92
CA LEU A 297 17.12 -5.37 -8.12
C LEU A 297 16.00 -5.91 -7.19
N GLY A 298 15.41 -5.02 -6.38
CA GLY A 298 14.66 -5.38 -5.18
C GLY A 298 13.15 -5.65 -5.34
N SER A 299 12.57 -6.36 -4.37
CA SER A 299 11.13 -6.62 -4.30
C SER A 299 10.36 -5.58 -3.48
N ALA A 300 9.13 -5.30 -3.89
CA ALA A 300 8.30 -4.26 -3.29
C ALA A 300 7.86 -4.61 -1.85
N LEU A 301 7.78 -3.59 -0.99
CA LEU A 301 7.72 -3.67 0.48
C LEU A 301 6.35 -4.15 1.02
N GLY A 302 6.31 -5.35 1.59
CA GLY A 302 5.11 -5.95 2.20
C GLY A 302 4.54 -5.16 3.38
N PRO A 303 3.37 -5.58 3.92
CA PRO A 303 2.65 -4.83 4.97
C PRO A 303 3.52 -4.42 6.17
N ASP A 304 4.35 -5.32 6.67
CA ASP A 304 5.20 -5.11 7.86
C ASP A 304 6.67 -4.87 7.50
N TRP A 305 6.96 -4.12 6.43
CA TRP A 305 8.32 -3.99 5.88
C TRP A 305 9.36 -3.42 6.86
N ALA A 306 8.92 -2.62 7.84
CA ALA A 306 9.76 -2.05 8.88
C ALA A 306 10.00 -3.00 10.07
N CYS A 307 9.27 -4.12 10.16
CA CYS A 307 9.39 -5.10 11.24
C CYS A 307 10.82 -5.68 11.33
N GLY A 308 11.40 -5.65 12.53
CA GLY A 308 12.77 -6.09 12.81
C GLY A 308 13.88 -5.27 12.11
N LYS A 309 13.58 -4.13 11.48
CA LYS A 309 14.59 -3.31 10.80
C LYS A 309 15.18 -2.28 11.75
N ASP A 310 16.51 -2.18 11.74
CA ASP A 310 17.21 -1.11 12.45
C ASP A 310 17.16 0.18 11.61
N LEU A 311 16.17 1.03 11.89
CA LEU A 311 15.92 2.32 11.24
C LEU A 311 16.39 3.46 12.15
N ARG A 312 17.70 3.72 12.18
CA ARG A 312 18.33 4.71 13.08
C ARG A 312 19.14 5.77 12.36
N GLY A 313 18.98 7.00 12.81
CA GLY A 313 19.82 8.16 12.49
C GLY A 313 21.19 8.16 13.17
N CYS A 314 21.84 9.33 13.15
CA CYS A 314 23.15 9.57 13.77
C CYS A 314 23.12 10.47 15.01
N LEU A 315 21.95 10.89 15.52
CA LEU A 315 21.86 11.68 16.75
C LEU A 315 22.10 10.81 17.98
N ASP A 316 22.66 11.42 19.03
CA ASP A 316 23.12 10.65 20.18
C ASP A 316 21.96 10.12 21.04
N ARG A 317 22.17 8.98 21.70
CA ARG A 317 21.11 8.19 22.37
C ARG A 317 20.57 8.82 23.66
N HIS A 318 21.01 10.03 23.98
CA HIS A 318 20.54 10.80 25.13
C HIS A 318 19.13 11.40 24.91
N PHE A 319 18.68 11.56 23.66
CA PHE A 319 17.31 11.97 23.35
C PHE A 319 16.28 10.88 23.69
N ARG A 320 15.82 10.85 24.95
CA ARG A 320 14.73 9.98 25.43
C ARG A 320 13.36 10.22 24.76
N ARG A 321 13.26 11.16 23.81
CA ARG A 321 12.05 11.51 23.05
C ARG A 321 12.32 11.45 21.55
N ARG A 322 11.41 10.87 20.76
CA ARG A 322 11.52 10.98 19.29
C ARG A 322 11.31 12.44 18.87
N LEU A 323 12.27 12.96 18.13
CA LEU A 323 12.21 14.30 17.53
C LEU A 323 11.36 14.26 16.24
N LEU A 324 10.04 14.16 16.36
CA LEU A 324 9.09 14.22 15.23
C LEU A 324 8.31 15.56 15.24
N LYS A 325 8.48 16.36 14.18
CA LYS A 325 7.76 17.60 13.91
C LYS A 325 6.83 17.36 12.72
N ILE A 326 5.52 17.39 12.95
CA ILE A 326 4.53 17.33 11.86
C ILE A 326 4.22 18.77 11.41
N VAL A 327 4.20 19.00 10.10
CA VAL A 327 3.78 20.24 9.45
C VAL A 327 2.57 19.92 8.59
N TYR A 328 1.42 20.51 8.94
CA TYR A 328 0.11 20.24 8.33
C TYR A 328 -0.19 21.24 7.20
N GLN A 329 -1.11 20.87 6.30
CA GLN A 329 -1.63 21.73 5.22
C GLN A 329 -0.55 22.34 4.28
N VAL A 330 0.59 21.65 4.13
CA VAL A 330 1.74 22.10 3.32
C VAL A 330 2.01 21.19 2.11
N ARG A 331 2.62 21.75 1.08
CA ARG A 331 3.32 21.01 0.03
C ARG A 331 4.77 21.46 -0.02
N VAL A 332 5.66 20.64 -0.57
CA VAL A 332 6.99 21.11 -0.98
C VAL A 332 6.80 22.09 -2.14
N LYS A 333 7.40 23.26 -2.01
CA LYS A 333 7.42 24.34 -3.00
C LYS A 333 8.69 24.26 -3.86
N ARG A 334 9.84 24.03 -3.23
CA ARG A 334 11.14 23.77 -3.88
C ARG A 334 12.01 22.83 -3.05
N VAL A 335 12.83 22.05 -3.74
CA VAL A 335 14.00 21.36 -3.18
C VAL A 335 15.23 22.04 -3.77
N LEU A 336 16.20 22.40 -2.92
CA LEU A 336 17.31 23.30 -3.24
C LEU A 336 18.64 22.68 -2.82
N SER A 337 19.66 22.81 -3.67
CA SER A 337 21.06 22.61 -3.28
C SER A 337 21.57 23.77 -2.39
N PRO A 338 22.74 23.65 -1.74
CA PRO A 338 23.27 24.71 -0.88
C PRO A 338 23.47 26.04 -1.61
N SER A 339 24.02 25.99 -2.83
CA SER A 339 24.23 27.19 -3.65
C SER A 339 22.92 27.83 -4.13
N GLU A 340 21.87 27.05 -4.38
CA GLU A 340 20.54 27.60 -4.70
C GLU A 340 19.88 28.24 -3.48
N PHE A 341 20.11 27.72 -2.27
CA PHE A 341 19.65 28.33 -1.03
C PHE A 341 20.39 29.66 -0.74
N GLU A 342 21.71 29.69 -0.89
CA GLU A 342 22.53 30.92 -0.78
C GLU A 342 22.07 32.01 -1.77
N LEU A 343 21.80 31.64 -3.03
CA LEU A 343 21.32 32.56 -4.08
C LEU A 343 19.93 33.16 -3.80
N LEU A 344 19.15 32.59 -2.87
CA LEU A 344 17.85 33.16 -2.46
C LEU A 344 17.96 34.24 -1.38
N GLY A 345 19.19 34.59 -0.94
CA GLY A 345 19.42 35.62 0.07
C GLY A 345 18.79 35.30 1.44
N THR A 346 18.34 34.07 1.65
CA THR A 346 17.66 33.61 2.85
C THR A 346 18.71 32.97 3.77
N THR A 347 19.07 33.65 4.85
CA THR A 347 20.19 33.24 5.72
C THR A 347 19.78 32.36 6.90
N THR A 348 18.49 32.01 7.03
CA THR A 348 17.94 31.29 8.19
C THR A 348 17.10 30.09 7.76
N THR A 349 17.35 28.95 8.38
CA THR A 349 16.48 27.77 8.35
C THR A 349 15.46 27.84 9.49
N THR A 350 14.32 27.17 9.29
CA THR A 350 13.35 26.92 10.35
C THR A 350 13.87 25.81 11.25
N ASN A 351 14.16 26.10 12.53
CA ASN A 351 14.47 25.06 13.51
C ASN A 351 13.17 24.31 13.89
N PRO A 352 13.05 22.99 13.66
CA PRO A 352 11.85 22.22 14.00
C PRO A 352 11.66 21.98 15.51
N PHE A 353 12.71 22.10 16.33
CA PHE A 353 12.70 21.84 17.78
C PHE A 353 13.38 22.99 18.57
N PRO A 354 12.76 24.18 18.63
CA PRO A 354 13.27 25.33 19.37
C PRO A 354 13.14 25.10 20.90
N GLY A 355 14.12 24.39 21.46
CA GLY A 355 14.18 24.04 22.89
C GLY A 355 15.14 22.88 23.20
N ASP A 356 15.43 22.01 22.22
CA ASP A 356 16.51 21.01 22.33
C ASP A 356 17.85 21.68 22.00
N THR A 357 18.45 22.34 23.00
CA THR A 357 19.67 23.16 22.83
C THR A 357 20.99 22.42 22.99
N GLU A 358 20.97 21.10 23.21
CA GLU A 358 22.19 20.33 23.52
C GLU A 358 23.06 20.05 22.28
N ASP A 359 22.46 19.87 21.09
CA ASP A 359 23.20 19.72 19.83
C ASP A 359 23.14 20.97 18.95
N ASN A 360 24.33 21.43 18.53
CA ASN A 360 24.51 22.51 17.56
C ASN A 360 24.29 22.04 16.09
N LEU A 361 23.17 21.35 15.80
CA LEU A 361 22.95 20.63 14.53
C LEU A 361 23.00 21.51 13.28
N ASP A 362 22.52 22.76 13.38
CA ASP A 362 22.54 23.75 12.29
C ASP A 362 23.87 24.56 12.24
N SER A 363 24.95 24.11 12.90
CA SER A 363 26.28 24.79 12.91
C SER A 363 27.10 24.65 11.63
N GLY A 364 26.49 24.21 10.53
CA GLY A 364 27.10 24.06 9.21
C GLY A 364 26.04 23.89 8.11
N PRO A 365 26.43 24.06 6.84
CA PRO A 365 25.48 23.97 5.72
C PRO A 365 24.89 22.55 5.61
N TRP A 366 23.58 22.50 5.35
CA TRP A 366 22.88 21.25 5.02
C TRP A 366 23.10 20.90 3.54
N PRO A 367 23.17 19.61 3.17
CA PRO A 367 23.38 19.19 1.78
C PRO A 367 22.13 19.38 0.89
N VAL A 368 20.93 19.49 1.48
CA VAL A 368 19.69 19.84 0.78
C VAL A 368 18.80 20.71 1.67
N TYR A 369 18.10 21.68 1.06
CA TYR A 369 17.10 22.53 1.71
C TYR A 369 15.74 22.32 1.05
N VAL A 370 14.69 22.29 1.86
CA VAL A 370 13.31 22.09 1.39
C VAL A 370 12.44 23.26 1.85
N GLU A 371 11.95 24.03 0.89
CA GLU A 371 10.98 25.10 1.11
C GLU A 371 9.55 24.53 1.03
N LEU A 372 8.72 24.86 2.02
CA LEU A 372 7.32 24.48 2.08
C LEU A 372 6.40 25.64 1.65
N THR A 373 5.15 25.35 1.28
CA THR A 373 4.18 26.36 0.81
C THR A 373 3.78 27.40 1.86
N ASN A 374 4.04 27.16 3.15
CA ASN A 374 3.85 28.13 4.23
C ASN A 374 5.05 29.09 4.41
N GLY A 375 6.15 28.90 3.67
CA GLY A 375 7.36 29.71 3.76
C GLY A 375 8.40 29.19 4.77
N GLU A 376 8.14 28.09 5.48
CA GLU A 376 9.18 27.42 6.28
C GLU A 376 10.23 26.78 5.35
N VAL A 377 11.51 26.82 5.75
CA VAL A 377 12.62 26.24 4.99
C VAL A 377 13.48 25.38 5.90
N TYR A 378 13.49 24.08 5.64
CA TYR A 378 14.23 23.10 6.43
C TYR A 378 15.47 22.61 5.68
N GLY A 379 16.66 22.87 6.22
CA GLY A 379 17.89 22.18 5.80
C GLY A 379 17.92 20.76 6.38
N CYS A 380 18.18 19.75 5.55
CA CYS A 380 18.09 18.32 5.88
C CYS A 380 19.25 17.54 5.24
N ASP A 381 19.51 16.32 5.73
CA ASP A 381 20.51 15.41 5.14
C ASP A 381 19.88 14.46 4.09
N LEU A 382 18.60 14.14 4.26
CA LEU A 382 17.86 13.19 3.42
C LEU A 382 16.39 13.62 3.28
N VAL A 383 15.79 13.34 2.12
CA VAL A 383 14.37 13.59 1.82
C VAL A 383 13.70 12.31 1.32
N ILE A 384 12.57 11.94 1.93
CA ILE A 384 11.73 10.82 1.49
C ILE A 384 10.49 11.33 0.77
N SER A 385 10.30 10.86 -0.46
CA SER A 385 9.12 11.11 -1.27
C SER A 385 8.14 9.94 -1.16
N ALA A 386 7.16 10.06 -0.25
CA ALA A 386 6.10 9.09 0.01
C ALA A 386 4.72 9.63 -0.43
N VAL A 387 4.68 10.35 -1.57
CA VAL A 387 3.47 11.04 -2.11
C VAL A 387 2.62 10.16 -3.03
N GLY A 388 2.72 8.83 -2.90
CA GLY A 388 2.01 7.83 -3.69
C GLY A 388 2.88 7.15 -4.76
N VAL A 389 2.25 6.30 -5.56
CA VAL A 389 2.88 5.55 -6.67
C VAL A 389 2.11 5.76 -7.97
N GLU A 390 2.80 5.60 -9.09
CA GLU A 390 2.27 5.68 -10.46
C GLU A 390 2.46 4.33 -11.17
N ALA A 391 1.71 4.08 -12.24
CA ALA A 391 1.79 2.80 -12.97
C ALA A 391 3.20 2.60 -13.58
N SER A 392 3.74 1.39 -13.42
CA SER A 392 5.12 1.07 -13.82
C SER A 392 5.17 0.67 -15.29
N PHE A 393 5.77 1.52 -16.10
CA PHE A 393 5.93 1.33 -17.54
C PHE A 393 7.41 1.50 -17.90
N GLN A 394 8.17 0.41 -17.73
CA GLN A 394 9.58 0.32 -18.13
C GLN A 394 9.69 -0.19 -19.58
N PRO A 395 10.80 0.05 -20.31
CA PRO A 395 11.90 0.97 -19.97
C PRO A 395 11.63 2.43 -20.37
N ASN A 396 10.72 2.68 -21.33
CA ASN A 396 10.46 4.01 -21.86
C ASN A 396 9.21 4.64 -21.25
N ARG A 397 9.40 5.80 -20.60
CA ARG A 397 8.31 6.76 -20.32
C ARG A 397 7.89 7.47 -21.62
N SER A 398 7.17 6.77 -22.49
CA SER A 398 6.50 7.38 -23.65
C SER A 398 5.48 8.42 -23.16
N CYS A 399 5.31 9.51 -23.89
CA CYS A 399 4.44 10.61 -23.47
C CYS A 399 2.97 10.14 -23.36
N VAL A 400 2.34 10.31 -22.19
CA VAL A 400 0.88 10.27 -22.08
C VAL A 400 0.34 11.48 -22.86
N SER A 401 -0.32 11.20 -23.98
CA SER A 401 -0.97 12.23 -24.77
C SER A 401 -2.25 12.74 -24.08
N GLU A 402 -2.72 13.93 -24.44
CA GLU A 402 -3.98 14.50 -23.93
C GLU A 402 -5.25 13.69 -24.32
N ALA A 403 -5.09 12.61 -25.09
CA ALA A 403 -6.16 11.80 -25.68
C ALA A 403 -6.46 10.47 -24.93
N ASN A 404 -6.08 10.35 -23.66
CA ASN A 404 -6.22 9.12 -22.84
C ASN A 404 -5.57 7.85 -23.44
N ALA A 405 -4.60 8.02 -24.33
CA ALA A 405 -3.81 6.95 -24.93
C ALA A 405 -2.35 7.03 -24.47
N GLY A 406 -1.83 5.91 -23.96
CA GLY A 406 -0.44 5.74 -23.54
C GLY A 406 0.27 4.67 -24.37
N GLU A 407 1.46 4.98 -24.86
CA GLU A 407 2.29 4.03 -25.61
C GLU A 407 3.18 3.22 -24.66
N LEU A 408 2.90 1.92 -24.52
CA LEU A 408 3.61 0.99 -23.65
C LEU A 408 4.28 -0.08 -24.53
N PHE A 409 5.60 -0.24 -24.42
CA PHE A 409 6.36 -1.21 -25.23
C PHE A 409 6.12 -1.09 -26.75
N GLY A 410 5.87 0.11 -27.28
CA GLY A 410 5.53 0.34 -28.69
C GLY A 410 4.09 -0.02 -29.09
N THR A 411 3.19 -0.23 -28.12
CA THR A 411 1.75 -0.52 -28.33
C THR A 411 0.90 0.55 -27.63
N LEU A 412 -0.15 1.02 -28.28
CA LEU A 412 -1.08 1.99 -27.68
C LEU A 412 -2.15 1.29 -26.83
N PHE A 413 -2.27 1.74 -25.58
CA PHE A 413 -3.32 1.31 -24.65
C PHE A 413 -4.18 2.49 -24.22
N HIS A 414 -5.48 2.25 -23.98
CA HIS A 414 -6.31 3.19 -23.23
C HIS A 414 -5.82 3.25 -21.78
N VAL A 415 -5.62 4.47 -21.25
CA VAL A 415 -5.08 4.68 -19.91
C VAL A 415 -5.95 5.62 -19.08
N ALA A 416 -5.99 5.38 -17.77
CA ALA A 416 -6.63 6.27 -16.81
C ALA A 416 -5.90 7.63 -16.72
N PRO A 417 -6.60 8.73 -16.42
CA PRO A 417 -5.97 10.02 -16.17
C PRO A 417 -4.93 9.96 -15.03
N ALA A 418 -3.84 10.70 -15.16
CA ALA A 418 -2.80 10.78 -14.13
C ALA A 418 -3.30 11.33 -12.77
N THR A 419 -4.41 12.09 -12.79
CA THR A 419 -5.14 12.55 -11.60
C THR A 419 -5.78 11.41 -10.81
N ALA A 420 -6.18 10.32 -11.47
CA ALA A 420 -6.63 9.06 -10.86
C ALA A 420 -5.46 8.11 -10.54
N GLY A 421 -4.21 8.55 -10.71
CA GLY A 421 -2.99 7.74 -10.54
C GLY A 421 -2.49 7.05 -11.82
N GLY A 422 -3.26 7.12 -12.91
CA GLY A 422 -2.96 6.42 -14.15
C GLY A 422 -3.08 4.88 -14.05
N GLY A 423 -2.70 4.21 -15.13
CA GLY A 423 -2.81 2.75 -15.29
C GLY A 423 -3.48 2.40 -16.62
N VAL A 424 -3.26 1.18 -17.12
CA VAL A 424 -3.99 0.65 -18.28
C VAL A 424 -5.44 0.39 -17.88
N LEU A 425 -6.41 0.91 -18.64
CA LEU A 425 -7.81 0.61 -18.39
C LEU A 425 -8.08 -0.88 -18.68
N VAL A 426 -8.72 -1.56 -17.73
CA VAL A 426 -9.18 -2.95 -17.89
C VAL A 426 -10.64 -3.12 -17.50
N ASP A 427 -11.34 -4.02 -18.17
CA ASP A 427 -12.69 -4.44 -17.82
C ASP A 427 -12.72 -5.44 -16.64
N ASP A 428 -13.89 -5.95 -16.29
CA ASP A 428 -14.07 -6.98 -15.23
C ASP A 428 -13.44 -8.34 -15.58
N GLN A 429 -13.11 -8.57 -16.86
CA GLN A 429 -12.30 -9.71 -17.31
C GLN A 429 -10.79 -9.45 -17.15
N MET A 430 -10.38 -8.27 -16.65
CA MET A 430 -9.00 -7.78 -16.62
C MET A 430 -8.37 -7.59 -18.02
N LEU A 431 -9.18 -7.58 -19.08
CA LEU A 431 -8.75 -7.41 -20.47
C LEU A 431 -8.53 -5.93 -20.76
N THR A 432 -7.49 -5.61 -21.52
CA THR A 432 -7.12 -4.24 -21.91
C THR A 432 -7.83 -3.80 -23.20
N SER A 433 -7.54 -2.60 -23.70
CA SER A 433 -7.95 -2.15 -25.04
C SER A 433 -7.27 -2.89 -26.21
N VAL A 434 -6.59 -4.01 -25.95
CA VAL A 434 -5.83 -4.81 -26.92
C VAL A 434 -6.20 -6.28 -26.75
N GLU A 435 -6.59 -6.92 -27.85
CA GLU A 435 -7.05 -8.32 -27.89
C GLU A 435 -6.02 -9.30 -27.32
N ASP A 436 -6.50 -10.26 -26.51
CA ASP A 436 -5.71 -11.24 -25.74
C ASP A 436 -4.59 -10.66 -24.82
N VAL A 437 -4.60 -9.34 -24.56
CA VAL A 437 -3.72 -8.67 -23.59
C VAL A 437 -4.51 -8.17 -22.38
N TYR A 438 -4.09 -8.60 -21.20
CA TYR A 438 -4.69 -8.36 -19.88
C TYR A 438 -3.74 -7.51 -19.02
N ALA A 439 -4.23 -6.89 -17.94
CA ALA A 439 -3.36 -6.23 -16.96
C ALA A 439 -3.92 -6.33 -15.53
N ALA A 440 -3.02 -6.47 -14.53
CA ALA A 440 -3.43 -6.66 -13.13
C ALA A 440 -2.49 -6.00 -12.10
N GLY A 441 -3.06 -5.54 -10.98
CA GLY A 441 -2.36 -4.82 -9.91
C GLY A 441 -2.03 -3.36 -10.27
N ASP A 442 -1.02 -2.77 -9.62
CA ASP A 442 -0.70 -1.33 -9.69
C ASP A 442 -0.41 -0.73 -11.09
N CYS A 443 -0.29 -1.54 -12.14
CA CYS A 443 -0.18 -1.07 -13.53
C CYS A 443 -1.54 -0.93 -14.25
N ALA A 444 -2.60 -1.52 -13.70
CA ALA A 444 -3.95 -1.53 -14.25
C ALA A 444 -4.89 -0.59 -13.49
N TYR A 445 -6.00 -0.22 -14.14
CA TYR A 445 -7.06 0.63 -13.58
C TYR A 445 -8.43 0.04 -13.90
N ALA A 446 -9.25 -0.15 -12.87
CA ALA A 446 -10.54 -0.84 -12.94
C ALA A 446 -11.60 0.01 -13.67
N ASN A 447 -11.98 -0.38 -14.89
CA ASN A 447 -12.86 0.37 -15.79
C ASN A 447 -14.24 -0.30 -16.01
N TRP A 448 -14.68 -1.15 -15.08
CA TRP A 448 -16.05 -1.66 -14.98
C TRP A 448 -16.88 -0.84 -13.98
N THR A 449 -18.17 -1.15 -13.83
CA THR A 449 -19.01 -0.54 -12.78
C THR A 449 -18.75 -1.26 -11.45
N TRP A 450 -18.11 -0.58 -10.50
CA TRP A 450 -17.75 -1.16 -9.21
C TRP A 450 -18.97 -1.41 -8.31
N ALA A 451 -18.87 -2.41 -7.43
CA ALA A 451 -19.85 -2.64 -6.37
C ALA A 451 -19.90 -1.45 -5.38
N PRO A 452 -21.04 -1.17 -4.71
CA PRO A 452 -21.23 0.04 -3.91
C PRO A 452 -20.22 0.22 -2.75
N HIS A 453 -19.61 -0.87 -2.29
CA HIS A 453 -18.67 -0.88 -1.17
C HIS A 453 -17.23 -1.22 -1.59
N TRP A 454 -16.95 -1.35 -2.89
CA TRP A 454 -15.60 -1.55 -3.43
C TRP A 454 -15.09 -0.32 -4.19
N PHE A 455 -13.79 -0.06 -4.07
CA PHE A 455 -13.10 0.97 -4.85
C PHE A 455 -11.62 0.66 -5.01
N GLN A 456 -11.00 1.10 -6.09
CA GLN A 456 -9.61 0.75 -6.35
C GLN A 456 -8.63 1.54 -5.45
N MET A 457 -7.71 0.83 -4.80
CA MET A 457 -6.50 1.36 -4.16
C MET A 457 -5.29 0.49 -4.52
N ARG A 458 -4.11 1.11 -4.58
CA ARG A 458 -2.86 0.44 -4.97
C ARG A 458 -2.25 -0.31 -3.79
N LEU A 459 -2.82 -1.48 -3.50
CA LEU A 459 -2.62 -2.26 -2.28
C LEU A 459 -2.31 -3.73 -2.59
N TRP A 460 -1.64 -4.38 -1.65
CA TRP A 460 -1.25 -5.78 -1.71
C TRP A 460 -2.44 -6.74 -1.90
N SER A 461 -3.55 -6.51 -1.18
CA SER A 461 -4.78 -7.30 -1.32
C SER A 461 -5.37 -7.19 -2.73
N GLN A 462 -5.55 -5.99 -3.26
CA GLN A 462 -6.09 -5.80 -4.61
C GLN A 462 -5.14 -6.30 -5.71
N ALA A 463 -3.82 -6.22 -5.52
CA ALA A 463 -2.86 -6.84 -6.44
C ALA A 463 -3.02 -8.38 -6.50
N ARG A 464 -3.31 -9.04 -5.37
CA ARG A 464 -3.65 -10.47 -5.33
C ARG A 464 -4.98 -10.75 -6.05
N GLN A 465 -6.03 -10.00 -5.72
CA GLN A 465 -7.37 -10.15 -6.30
C GLN A 465 -7.36 -10.01 -7.83
N MET A 466 -6.74 -8.95 -8.37
CA MET A 466 -6.64 -8.73 -9.83
C MET A 466 -5.77 -9.80 -10.52
N GLY A 467 -4.68 -10.26 -9.89
CA GLY A 467 -3.86 -11.35 -10.44
C GLY A 467 -4.62 -12.66 -10.54
N PHE A 468 -5.43 -12.99 -9.53
CA PHE A 468 -6.30 -14.16 -9.51
C PHE A 468 -7.41 -14.09 -10.57
N GLN A 469 -8.07 -12.93 -10.72
CA GLN A 469 -9.09 -12.77 -11.76
C GLN A 469 -8.48 -12.84 -13.17
N ALA A 470 -7.34 -12.18 -13.42
CA ALA A 470 -6.69 -12.22 -14.74
C ALA A 470 -6.34 -13.67 -15.15
N ALA A 471 -5.86 -14.50 -14.22
CA ALA A 471 -5.64 -15.92 -14.46
C ALA A 471 -6.92 -16.69 -14.82
N LYS A 472 -8.02 -16.48 -14.07
CA LYS A 472 -9.33 -17.06 -14.37
C LYS A 472 -9.81 -16.67 -15.78
N SER A 473 -9.74 -15.38 -16.12
CA SER A 473 -10.15 -14.86 -17.43
C SER A 473 -9.32 -15.42 -18.57
N MET A 474 -7.99 -15.36 -18.47
CA MET A 474 -7.08 -15.89 -19.49
C MET A 474 -7.34 -17.38 -19.76
N PHE A 475 -7.48 -18.18 -18.70
CA PHE A 475 -7.78 -19.61 -18.81
C PHE A 475 -9.18 -19.87 -19.40
N GLY A 476 -10.19 -19.16 -18.90
CA GLY A 476 -11.57 -19.25 -19.41
C GLY A 476 -11.66 -18.96 -20.91
N HIS A 477 -11.08 -17.86 -21.35
CA HIS A 477 -11.04 -17.47 -22.76
C HIS A 477 -10.24 -18.45 -23.62
N SER A 478 -9.17 -19.09 -23.12
CA SER A 478 -8.48 -20.15 -23.89
C SER A 478 -9.31 -21.43 -24.04
N GLN A 479 -10.23 -21.70 -23.09
CA GLN A 479 -11.23 -22.78 -23.20
C GLN A 479 -12.50 -22.34 -23.95
N GLY A 480 -12.54 -21.14 -24.53
CA GLY A 480 -13.69 -20.62 -25.28
C GLY A 480 -14.89 -20.20 -24.43
N VAL A 481 -14.72 -20.05 -23.11
CA VAL A 481 -15.73 -19.47 -22.22
C VAL A 481 -15.67 -17.95 -22.36
N PRO A 482 -16.73 -17.27 -22.83
CA PRO A 482 -16.65 -15.86 -23.28
C PRO A 482 -16.87 -14.82 -22.18
N GLU A 483 -17.26 -15.25 -20.98
CA GLU A 483 -17.58 -14.38 -19.84
C GLU A 483 -17.26 -15.16 -18.56
N ILE A 484 -16.33 -14.65 -17.76
CA ILE A 484 -15.92 -15.22 -16.49
C ILE A 484 -16.46 -14.32 -15.37
N PRO A 485 -17.27 -14.85 -14.43
CA PRO A 485 -17.77 -14.06 -13.31
C PRO A 485 -16.64 -13.37 -12.56
N LEU A 486 -16.82 -12.08 -12.30
CA LEU A 486 -15.92 -11.31 -11.44
C LEU A 486 -15.86 -11.98 -10.06
N ASP A 487 -14.66 -12.12 -9.51
CA ASP A 487 -14.51 -12.74 -8.20
C ASP A 487 -15.25 -11.95 -7.11
N PHE A 488 -15.86 -12.64 -6.14
CA PHE A 488 -16.65 -12.00 -5.09
C PHE A 488 -15.81 -11.00 -4.26
N SER A 489 -14.48 -11.15 -4.23
CA SER A 489 -13.53 -10.19 -3.64
C SER A 489 -13.56 -8.76 -4.24
N PHE A 490 -14.33 -8.52 -5.30
CA PHE A 490 -14.61 -7.20 -5.85
C PHE A 490 -15.95 -6.57 -5.40
N GLU A 491 -16.73 -7.23 -4.52
CA GLU A 491 -17.97 -6.67 -3.95
C GLU A 491 -17.70 -5.71 -2.76
N LEU A 492 -16.67 -6.01 -1.97
CA LEU A 492 -16.33 -5.27 -0.74
C LEU A 492 -14.86 -4.85 -0.74
N PHE A 493 -14.58 -3.58 -0.46
CA PHE A 493 -13.23 -3.14 -0.14
C PHE A 493 -12.78 -3.78 1.18
N THR A 494 -11.69 -4.56 1.16
CA THR A 494 -11.03 -5.08 2.36
C THR A 494 -9.53 -4.82 2.34
N HIS A 495 -8.99 -4.39 3.49
CA HIS A 495 -7.56 -4.26 3.69
C HIS A 495 -7.17 -4.40 5.17
N VAL A 496 -6.03 -5.04 5.41
CA VAL A 496 -5.36 -5.11 6.72
C VAL A 496 -3.96 -4.51 6.58
N THR A 497 -3.56 -3.71 7.55
CA THR A 497 -2.23 -3.10 7.67
C THR A 497 -1.93 -2.82 9.14
N TYR A 498 -0.69 -2.47 9.49
CA TYR A 498 -0.31 -2.13 10.86
C TYR A 498 0.18 -0.69 10.93
N PHE A 499 -0.43 0.13 11.79
CA PHE A 499 0.00 1.51 12.03
C PHE A 499 0.20 1.75 13.53
N PHE A 500 1.35 2.33 13.88
CA PHE A 500 1.76 2.60 15.26
C PHE A 500 1.78 1.36 16.19
N GLY A 501 1.99 0.17 15.63
CA GLY A 501 1.96 -1.11 16.36
C GLY A 501 0.57 -1.73 16.53
N PHE A 502 -0.49 -1.06 16.06
CA PHE A 502 -1.85 -1.60 16.08
C PHE A 502 -2.21 -2.23 14.74
N LYS A 503 -2.88 -3.39 14.78
CA LYS A 503 -3.64 -3.92 13.64
C LYS A 503 -4.67 -2.87 13.19
N VAL A 504 -4.82 -2.67 11.89
CA VAL A 504 -5.81 -1.76 11.29
C VAL A 504 -6.54 -2.49 10.18
N VAL A 505 -7.85 -2.66 10.34
CA VAL A 505 -8.73 -3.33 9.37
C VAL A 505 -9.70 -2.31 8.79
N LEU A 506 -9.82 -2.31 7.46
CA LEU A 506 -10.57 -1.35 6.66
C LEU A 506 -11.61 -2.08 5.83
N LEU A 507 -12.91 -1.85 6.11
CA LEU A 507 -14.03 -2.54 5.48
C LEU A 507 -14.96 -1.55 4.77
N GLY A 508 -15.28 -1.84 3.51
CA GLY A 508 -16.20 -1.05 2.69
C GLY A 508 -15.84 0.43 2.65
N LEU A 509 -16.84 1.30 2.79
CA LEU A 509 -16.68 2.74 2.84
C LEU A 509 -16.25 3.19 4.26
N TYR A 510 -15.10 2.71 4.74
CA TYR A 510 -14.60 2.86 6.11
C TYR A 510 -14.42 4.32 6.59
N ASN A 511 -14.29 5.28 5.67
CA ASN A 511 -14.30 6.72 5.93
C ASN A 511 -15.46 7.44 5.22
N GLY A 512 -16.48 6.72 4.79
CA GLY A 512 -17.61 7.25 4.02
C GLY A 512 -17.23 7.70 2.61
N GLN A 513 -16.30 7.00 1.97
CA GLN A 513 -15.88 7.26 0.59
C GLN A 513 -17.11 7.34 -0.34
N GLY A 514 -17.25 8.45 -1.07
CA GLY A 514 -18.39 8.68 -1.97
C GLY A 514 -19.74 8.99 -1.29
N LEU A 515 -19.82 9.01 0.04
CA LEU A 515 -21.03 9.38 0.78
C LEU A 515 -21.07 10.88 1.08
N ASP A 516 -22.28 11.47 1.05
CA ASP A 516 -22.52 12.76 1.70
C ASP A 516 -22.59 12.57 3.22
N LEU A 517 -21.43 12.74 3.87
CA LEU A 517 -21.28 12.70 5.31
C LEU A 517 -22.04 13.83 6.05
N THR A 518 -22.51 14.87 5.34
CA THR A 518 -23.31 15.95 5.95
C THR A 518 -24.81 15.64 5.96
N SER A 519 -25.26 14.63 5.20
CA SER A 519 -26.65 14.20 5.17
C SER A 519 -27.12 13.69 6.53
N SER A 520 -28.33 14.09 6.94
CA SER A 520 -28.93 13.68 8.22
C SER A 520 -29.20 12.18 8.36
N ASP A 521 -29.17 11.42 7.26
CA ASP A 521 -29.28 9.95 7.27
C ASP A 521 -27.93 9.24 7.47
N CYS A 522 -26.81 9.97 7.41
CA CYS A 522 -25.46 9.47 7.64
C CYS A 522 -25.02 9.76 9.10
N TYR A 523 -24.42 8.77 9.76
CA TYR A 523 -23.91 8.91 11.13
C TYR A 523 -22.82 7.87 11.43
N LEU A 524 -22.11 8.07 12.53
CA LEU A 524 -21.09 7.15 13.02
C LEU A 524 -21.53 6.49 14.32
N LEU A 525 -21.22 5.22 14.46
CA LEU A 525 -21.17 4.52 15.76
C LEU A 525 -19.69 4.32 16.12
N LEU A 526 -19.31 4.63 17.35
CA LEU A 526 -17.92 4.58 17.80
C LEU A 526 -17.83 3.86 19.16
N ARG A 527 -16.91 2.89 19.29
CA ARG A 527 -16.39 2.36 20.57
C ARG A 527 -14.90 2.68 20.64
N VAL A 528 -14.44 3.19 21.77
CA VAL A 528 -13.00 3.40 22.03
C VAL A 528 -12.67 2.89 23.41
N THR A 529 -11.68 2.00 23.48
CA THR A 529 -11.03 1.56 24.71
C THR A 529 -9.58 2.03 24.66
N SER A 530 -9.28 3.06 25.46
CA SER A 530 -8.11 3.93 25.26
C SER A 530 -6.79 3.16 25.30
N GLY A 531 -6.01 3.22 24.21
CA GLY A 531 -4.74 2.49 24.08
C GLY A 531 -4.86 0.99 23.76
N LYS A 532 -6.09 0.43 23.68
CA LYS A 532 -6.34 -0.96 23.28
C LYS A 532 -6.96 -1.05 21.88
N GLU A 533 -8.12 -0.42 21.70
CA GLU A 533 -8.94 -0.55 20.49
C GLU A 533 -9.72 0.72 20.13
N PHE A 534 -10.01 0.86 18.84
CA PHE A 534 -10.90 1.88 18.28
C PHE A 534 -11.75 1.22 17.17
N VAL A 535 -13.06 1.24 17.35
CA VAL A 535 -14.05 0.66 16.44
C VAL A 535 -14.98 1.76 15.95
N LYS A 536 -15.03 1.98 14.64
CA LYS A 536 -15.94 2.94 14.00
C LYS A 536 -16.74 2.28 12.89
N CYS A 537 -18.06 2.33 12.98
CA CYS A 537 -18.97 1.96 11.89
C CYS A 537 -19.52 3.22 11.21
N VAL A 538 -19.47 3.25 9.88
CA VAL A 538 -20.12 4.25 9.03
C VAL A 538 -21.51 3.74 8.67
N MET A 539 -22.53 4.49 9.06
CA MET A 539 -23.94 4.10 8.93
C MET A 539 -24.68 5.08 8.02
N LYS A 540 -25.58 4.55 7.17
CA LYS A 540 -26.47 5.36 6.33
C LYS A 540 -27.87 4.74 6.29
N SER A 541 -28.90 5.52 6.60
CA SER A 541 -30.31 5.08 6.55
C SER A 541 -30.55 3.72 7.24
N GLY A 542 -29.98 3.53 8.45
CA GLY A 542 -30.11 2.29 9.23
C GLY A 542 -29.14 1.16 8.84
N ARG A 543 -28.39 1.27 7.74
CA ARG A 543 -27.56 0.18 7.18
C ARG A 543 -26.07 0.52 7.26
N MET A 544 -25.22 -0.47 7.56
CA MET A 544 -23.77 -0.27 7.62
C MET A 544 -23.18 -0.11 6.21
N GLN A 545 -22.29 0.84 6.02
CA GLN A 545 -21.63 1.14 4.74
C GLN A 545 -20.11 0.90 4.77
N GLY A 546 -19.53 0.82 5.97
CA GLY A 546 -18.11 0.54 6.15
C GLY A 546 -17.71 0.54 7.62
N ALA A 547 -16.53 0.00 7.91
CA ALA A 547 -15.97 -0.03 9.25
C ALA A 547 -14.45 0.22 9.24
N LEU A 548 -13.97 0.87 10.30
CA LEU A 548 -12.56 1.02 10.63
C LEU A 548 -12.35 0.41 12.02
N LEU A 549 -11.54 -0.64 12.08
CA LEU A 549 -11.18 -1.36 13.29
C LEU A 549 -9.68 -1.15 13.53
N ILE A 550 -9.29 -0.89 14.77
CA ILE A 550 -7.91 -0.67 15.19
C ILE A 550 -7.69 -1.43 16.50
N GLY A 551 -6.61 -2.19 16.59
CA GLY A 551 -6.34 -3.15 17.67
C GLY A 551 -7.01 -4.51 17.41
N GLU A 552 -7.03 -5.36 18.42
CA GLU A 552 -7.78 -6.62 18.39
C GLU A 552 -9.22 -6.35 18.81
N THR A 553 -10.15 -6.53 17.88
CA THR A 553 -11.55 -6.09 18.03
C THR A 553 -12.58 -7.21 18.01
N ASP A 554 -12.23 -8.36 17.44
CA ASP A 554 -13.07 -9.55 17.25
C ASP A 554 -14.46 -9.24 16.64
N LEU A 555 -14.49 -8.30 15.69
CA LEU A 555 -15.69 -7.80 15.01
C LEU A 555 -15.62 -7.91 13.48
N GLU A 556 -14.45 -8.30 12.95
CA GLU A 556 -14.12 -8.30 11.54
C GLU A 556 -15.15 -9.04 10.66
N GLU A 557 -15.55 -10.26 11.03
CA GLU A 557 -16.52 -11.07 10.27
C GLU A 557 -17.95 -10.51 10.37
N THR A 558 -18.36 -10.12 11.58
CA THR A 558 -19.68 -9.54 11.82
C THR A 558 -19.89 -8.28 11.00
N LEU A 559 -18.94 -7.34 11.01
CA LEU A 559 -19.10 -6.07 10.29
C LEU A 559 -19.00 -6.26 8.78
N GLU A 560 -18.18 -7.20 8.30
CA GLU A 560 -18.18 -7.64 6.90
C GLU A 560 -19.55 -8.14 6.45
N ASN A 561 -20.14 -9.09 7.19
CA ASN A 561 -21.45 -9.66 6.89
C ASN A 561 -22.56 -8.62 6.97
N LEU A 562 -22.48 -7.67 7.92
CA LEU A 562 -23.46 -6.57 8.04
C LEU A 562 -23.39 -5.55 6.88
N ILE A 563 -22.20 -5.33 6.30
CA ILE A 563 -22.04 -4.51 5.09
C ILE A 563 -22.55 -5.29 3.86
N LEU A 564 -22.12 -6.54 3.65
CA LEU A 564 -22.52 -7.35 2.49
C LEU A 564 -24.03 -7.59 2.42
N ASN A 565 -24.65 -7.98 3.55
CA ASN A 565 -26.09 -8.25 3.62
C ASN A 565 -26.95 -6.98 3.66
N GLN A 566 -26.34 -5.78 3.80
CA GLN A 566 -27.01 -4.49 3.94
C GLN A 566 -28.21 -4.52 4.93
N LEU A 567 -28.06 -5.19 6.08
CA LEU A 567 -29.16 -5.36 7.03
C LEU A 567 -29.62 -4.03 7.64
N ASP A 568 -30.91 -3.94 7.97
CA ASP A 568 -31.47 -2.79 8.66
C ASP A 568 -31.21 -2.92 10.17
N LEU A 569 -30.22 -2.16 10.65
CA LEU A 569 -29.73 -2.21 12.01
C LEU A 569 -30.41 -1.18 12.92
N THR A 570 -31.42 -0.45 12.42
CA THR A 570 -32.23 0.50 13.19
C THR A 570 -32.74 -0.08 14.54
N PRO A 571 -33.17 -1.37 14.65
CA PRO A 571 -33.57 -1.96 15.93
C PRO A 571 -32.43 -2.15 16.93
N PHE A 572 -31.19 -2.24 16.45
CA PHE A 572 -30.01 -2.68 17.21
C PHE A 572 -28.94 -1.59 17.42
N GLU A 573 -29.12 -0.38 16.85
CA GLU A 573 -28.10 0.69 16.83
C GLU A 573 -27.47 1.01 18.20
N ASN A 574 -28.26 0.96 19.27
CA ASN A 574 -27.81 1.33 20.62
C ASN A 574 -27.01 0.22 21.31
N SER A 575 -27.12 -1.02 20.83
CA SER A 575 -26.43 -2.21 21.33
C SER A 575 -25.27 -2.66 20.43
N LEU A 576 -25.23 -2.23 19.17
CA LEU A 576 -24.35 -2.74 18.10
C LEU A 576 -22.83 -2.68 18.39
N LEU A 577 -22.39 -1.90 19.38
CA LEU A 577 -20.98 -1.82 19.80
C LEU A 577 -20.77 -2.11 21.29
N ASN A 578 -21.75 -2.71 21.97
CA ASN A 578 -21.62 -3.10 23.37
C ASN A 578 -20.89 -4.46 23.48
N PRO A 579 -19.70 -4.58 24.09
CA PRO A 579 -19.00 -5.86 24.20
C PRO A 579 -19.68 -6.86 25.15
N ASP A 580 -20.60 -6.41 26.02
CA ASP A 580 -21.44 -7.31 26.82
C ASP A 580 -22.53 -8.02 25.97
N ILE A 581 -22.60 -7.75 24.67
CA ILE A 581 -23.51 -8.35 23.71
C ILE A 581 -22.66 -8.94 22.59
N ASP A 582 -22.56 -10.27 22.55
CA ASP A 582 -22.05 -10.95 21.37
C ASP A 582 -22.98 -10.67 20.18
N LEU A 583 -22.40 -10.38 19.02
CA LEU A 583 -23.13 -10.05 17.81
C LEU A 583 -23.22 -11.25 16.85
N SER A 584 -22.36 -12.26 17.00
CA SER A 584 -22.45 -13.51 16.22
C SER A 584 -23.77 -14.24 16.51
N ASP A 585 -24.09 -14.38 17.80
CA ASP A 585 -25.36 -14.85 18.38
C ASP A 585 -26.65 -14.22 17.76
N TYR A 586 -26.55 -13.08 17.06
CA TYR A 586 -27.67 -12.39 16.40
C TYR A 586 -27.64 -12.39 14.87
N PHE A 587 -26.50 -12.70 14.23
CA PHE A 587 -26.27 -12.45 12.80
C PHE A 587 -25.60 -13.60 12.02
N ASP A 588 -25.30 -14.73 12.66
CA ASP A 588 -24.91 -16.01 12.04
C ASP A 588 -26.03 -16.70 11.22
#